data_AF-A0A3B8K1G4-F1
#
_entry.id   AF-A0A3B8K1G4-F1
#
_cell.length_a   1.000
_cell.length_b   1.000
_cell.length_c   1.000
_cell.angle_alpha   90.00
_cell.angle_beta   90.00
_cell.angle_gamma   90.00
#
_symmetry.space_group_name_H-M   'P 1'
#
loop_
_entity.id
_entity.type
_entity.pdbx_description
1 polymer ?
#
loop_
_entity_poly.entity_id
_entity_poly.type
_entity_poly.pdbx_seq_one_letter_code
_entity_poly.pdbx_strand_id
1 'polypeptide(L)'
;MLQKIYLMGRSGSGKTAVALGLSLLWKEKGLNISYFKPKTTGHNLQRNQDADAILFKQVLNLPWEPEQIAPLNFESIYIFGASNHNRPTVEKMEAKLEENFRDIDDNDGIMVIEGGRSPCAGMSLSLDDFSLAKRW
;
A
#
# COMPACT_ATOMS: atom_id res chain seq x y z
N MET A 1 18.76 9.32 0.10
CA MET A 1 18.35 8.15 0.90
C MET A 1 16.89 8.31 1.22
N LEU A 2 16.04 7.38 0.77
CA LEU A 2 14.62 7.38 1.07
C LEU A 2 14.38 6.97 2.52
N GLN A 3 13.56 7.74 3.24
CA GLN A 3 13.04 7.34 4.55
C GLN A 3 11.62 6.79 4.40
N LYS A 4 11.26 5.78 5.18
CA LYS A 4 9.97 5.10 5.11
C LYS A 4 9.21 5.29 6.41
N ILE A 5 7.93 5.64 6.31
CA ILE A 5 7.02 5.72 7.44
C ILE A 5 5.81 4.85 7.15
N TYR A 6 5.59 3.84 7.99
CA TYR A 6 4.46 2.93 7.88
C TYR A 6 3.36 3.33 8.86
N LEU A 7 2.19 3.71 8.35
CA LEU A 7 1.02 4.09 9.11
C LEU A 7 0.04 2.92 9.17
N MET A 8 0.01 2.24 10.30
CA MET A 8 -0.87 1.09 10.58
C MET A 8 -1.99 1.47 11.56
N GLY A 9 -3.13 0.79 11.46
CA GLY A 9 -4.30 1.08 12.29
C GLY A 9 -5.59 0.52 11.71
N ARG A 10 -6.65 0.49 12.52
CA ARG A 10 -7.96 0.00 12.08
C ARG A 10 -8.60 0.97 11.06
N SER A 11 -9.51 0.45 10.25
CA SER A 11 -10.37 1.27 9.40
C SER A 11 -11.10 2.33 10.24
N GLY A 12 -11.24 3.55 9.71
CA GLY A 12 -11.84 4.67 10.43
C GLY A 12 -10.92 5.37 11.44
N SER A 13 -9.68 4.90 11.68
CA SER A 13 -8.77 5.56 12.63
C SER A 13 -8.10 6.83 12.10
N GLY A 14 -8.48 7.31 10.91
CA GLY A 14 -7.93 8.54 10.31
C GLY A 14 -6.55 8.41 9.67
N LYS A 15 -6.07 7.18 9.37
CA LYS A 15 -4.74 6.96 8.78
C LYS A 15 -4.47 7.82 7.55
N THR A 16 -5.39 7.80 6.59
CA THR A 16 -5.29 8.56 5.33
C THR A 16 -5.18 10.06 5.57
N ALA A 17 -5.95 10.61 6.52
CA ALA A 17 -5.89 12.02 6.87
C ALA A 17 -4.53 12.39 7.50
N VAL A 18 -4.03 11.56 8.42
CA VAL A 18 -2.70 11.74 9.03
C VAL A 18 -1.59 11.61 7.98
N ALA A 19 -1.66 10.59 7.13
CA ALA A 19 -0.73 10.34 6.03
C ALA A 19 -0.66 11.55 5.10
N LEU A 20 -1.81 12.04 4.64
CA LEU A 20 -1.88 13.14 3.69
C LEU A 20 -1.41 14.46 4.30
N GLY A 21 -1.82 14.74 5.54
CA GLY A 21 -1.40 15.94 6.27
C GLY A 21 0.11 16.00 6.47
N LEU A 22 0.74 14.88 6.86
CA LEU A 22 2.19 14.80 6.99
C LEU A 22 2.89 14.94 5.62
N SER A 23 2.37 14.27 4.58
CA SER A 23 2.90 14.39 3.22
C SER A 23 2.88 15.82 2.70
N LEU A 24 1.79 16.56 2.92
CA LEU A 24 1.69 17.97 2.55
C LEU A 24 2.71 18.84 3.30
N LEU A 25 2.83 18.65 4.61
CA LEU A 25 3.81 19.37 5.44
C LEU A 25 5.26 19.12 4.99
N TRP A 26 5.60 17.87 4.65
CA TRP A 26 6.94 17.56 4.14
C TRP A 26 7.18 18.11 2.74
N LYS A 27 6.16 18.10 1.88
CA LYS A 27 6.21 18.72 0.55
C LYS A 27 6.42 20.23 0.64
N GLU A 28 5.76 20.92 1.57
CA GLU A 28 5.98 22.35 1.86
C GLU A 28 7.42 22.65 2.31
N LYS A 29 8.09 21.67 2.93
CA LYS A 29 9.50 21.75 3.32
C LYS A 29 10.48 21.40 2.17
N GLY A 30 9.97 21.18 0.96
CA GLY A 30 10.77 20.84 -0.22
C GLY A 30 11.23 19.38 -0.27
N LEU A 31 10.62 18.48 0.51
CA LEU A 31 10.91 17.05 0.43
C LEU A 31 10.07 16.40 -0.67
N ASN A 32 10.71 15.50 -1.41
CA ASN A 32 10.03 14.60 -2.32
C ASN A 32 9.20 13.58 -1.53
N ILE A 33 7.98 13.30 -1.99
CA ILE A 33 7.06 12.39 -1.33
C ILE A 33 6.64 11.30 -2.30
N SER A 34 6.69 10.06 -1.84
CA SER A 34 6.03 8.93 -2.46
C SER A 34 4.99 8.35 -1.51
N TYR A 35 3.99 7.67 -2.06
CA TYR A 35 2.92 7.04 -1.31
C TYR A 35 2.70 5.63 -1.82
N PHE A 36 2.52 4.70 -0.90
CA PHE A 36 2.28 3.31 -1.22
C PHE A 36 1.19 2.74 -0.32
N LYS A 37 0.25 2.01 -0.92
CA LYS A 37 -0.83 1.33 -0.21
C LYS A 37 -0.85 -0.15 -0.60
N PRO A 38 -0.14 -1.01 0.12
CA PRO A 38 0.08 -2.40 -0.25
C PRO A 38 -1.21 -3.17 -0.53
N LYS A 39 -2.27 -2.87 0.23
CA LYS A 39 -3.53 -3.62 0.26
C LYS A 39 -4.70 -2.68 0.10
N THR A 40 -5.46 -2.89 -0.96
CA THR A 40 -6.69 -2.16 -1.28
C THR A 40 -7.91 -2.83 -0.69
N THR A 41 -8.98 -2.04 -0.56
CA THR A 41 -10.23 -2.48 0.07
C THR A 41 -11.42 -2.33 -0.86
N GLY A 42 -11.18 -2.48 -2.16
CA GLY A 42 -12.19 -2.25 -3.19
C GLY A 42 -13.10 -3.46 -3.41
N HIS A 43 -14.42 -3.23 -3.33
CA HIS A 43 -15.45 -4.21 -3.65
C HIS A 43 -15.60 -4.50 -5.16
N ASN A 44 -14.98 -3.69 -6.04
CA ASN A 44 -15.13 -3.81 -7.50
C ASN A 44 -13.84 -4.34 -8.16
N LEU A 45 -13.81 -5.64 -8.44
CA LEU A 45 -12.74 -6.34 -9.18
C LEU A 45 -12.44 -5.73 -10.56
N GLN A 46 -13.38 -4.99 -11.17
CA GLN A 46 -13.25 -4.48 -12.54
C GLN A 46 -12.60 -3.08 -12.64
N ARG A 47 -12.49 -2.34 -11.54
CA ARG A 47 -11.82 -1.04 -11.48
C ARG A 47 -10.89 -1.06 -10.29
N ASN A 48 -9.66 -1.54 -10.48
CA ASN A 48 -8.58 -1.60 -9.49
C ASN A 48 -8.07 -0.19 -9.08
N GLN A 49 -8.97 0.75 -8.83
CA GLN A 49 -8.62 2.11 -8.45
C GLN A 49 -9.00 2.31 -6.99
N ASP A 50 -8.00 2.19 -6.12
CA ASP A 50 -8.15 2.50 -4.71
C ASP A 50 -8.32 4.02 -4.54
N ALA A 51 -9.33 4.42 -3.76
CA ALA A 51 -9.66 5.84 -3.58
C ALA A 51 -8.51 6.63 -2.94
N ASP A 52 -7.75 6.00 -2.04
CA ASP A 52 -6.63 6.66 -1.37
C ASP A 52 -5.44 6.79 -2.32
N ALA A 53 -5.20 5.81 -3.20
CA ALA A 53 -4.21 5.94 -4.26
C ALA A 53 -4.53 7.10 -5.23
N ILE A 54 -5.80 7.22 -5.66
CA ILE A 54 -6.25 8.34 -6.50
C ILE A 54 -6.06 9.67 -5.78
N LEU A 55 -6.50 9.75 -4.50
CA LEU A 55 -6.38 10.95 -3.69
C LEU A 55 -4.92 11.43 -3.60
N PHE A 56 -4.00 10.53 -3.25
CA PHE A 56 -2.58 10.90 -3.12
C PHE A 56 -1.96 11.26 -4.45
N LYS A 57 -2.27 10.52 -5.54
CA LYS A 57 -1.82 10.87 -6.88
C LYS A 57 -2.22 12.29 -7.25
N GLN A 58 -3.49 12.64 -7.07
CA GLN A 58 -4.01 13.95 -7.44
C GLN A 58 -3.51 15.09 -6.55
N VAL A 59 -3.47 14.89 -5.23
CA VAL A 59 -3.09 15.95 -4.28
C VAL A 59 -1.57 16.19 -4.31
N LEU A 60 -0.77 15.12 -4.46
CA LEU A 60 0.68 15.23 -4.44
C LEU A 60 1.31 15.30 -5.83
N ASN A 61 0.53 15.15 -6.92
CA ASN A 61 0.99 15.03 -8.29
C ASN A 61 2.00 13.89 -8.48
N LEU A 62 1.67 12.70 -7.96
CA LEU A 62 2.54 11.53 -8.06
C LEU A 62 2.60 11.01 -9.50
N PRO A 63 3.77 10.53 -9.97
CA PRO A 63 3.95 10.07 -11.34
C PRO A 63 3.40 8.66 -11.60
N TRP A 64 3.14 7.87 -10.55
CA TRP A 64 2.70 6.47 -10.68
C TRP A 64 1.20 6.34 -10.91
N GLU A 65 0.78 5.28 -11.58
CA GLU A 65 -0.64 4.94 -11.71
C GLU A 65 -1.23 4.43 -10.40
N PRO A 66 -2.56 4.63 -10.16
CA PRO A 66 -3.21 4.12 -8.95
C PRO A 66 -2.97 2.63 -8.72
N GLU A 67 -2.95 1.82 -9.78
CA GLU A 67 -2.71 0.37 -9.72
C GLU A 67 -1.27 0.02 -9.31
N GLN A 68 -0.32 0.94 -9.51
CA GLN A 68 1.05 0.80 -9.02
C GLN A 68 1.16 1.18 -7.55
N ILE A 69 0.53 2.30 -7.17
CA ILE A 69 0.46 2.76 -5.77
C ILE A 69 -0.26 1.73 -4.89
N ALA A 70 -1.28 1.08 -5.44
CA ALA A 70 -2.22 0.23 -4.73
C ALA A 70 -2.42 -1.12 -5.46
N PRO A 71 -1.44 -2.04 -5.40
CA PRO A 71 -1.37 -3.16 -6.35
C PRO A 71 -2.21 -4.39 -5.98
N LEU A 72 -2.52 -4.63 -4.70
CA LEU A 72 -3.21 -5.85 -4.27
C LEU A 72 -4.62 -5.59 -3.74
N ASN A 73 -5.62 -6.20 -4.37
CA ASN A 73 -6.98 -6.29 -3.82
C ASN A 73 -7.14 -7.56 -2.98
N PHE A 74 -7.40 -7.39 -1.68
CA PHE A 74 -7.30 -8.48 -0.70
C PHE A 74 -8.63 -9.21 -0.42
N GLU A 75 -9.78 -8.69 -0.87
CA GLU A 75 -11.09 -9.22 -0.48
C GLU A 75 -11.42 -10.62 -1.07
N SER A 76 -10.63 -11.13 -2.03
CA SER A 76 -10.89 -12.43 -2.69
C SER A 76 -10.11 -13.63 -2.14
N ILE A 77 -9.20 -13.44 -1.18
CA ILE A 77 -8.16 -14.43 -0.86
C ILE A 77 -8.48 -15.26 0.41
N TYR A 78 -9.41 -14.79 1.24
CA TYR A 78 -9.61 -15.35 2.59
C TYR A 78 -10.49 -16.61 2.64
N ILE A 79 -11.27 -16.91 1.59
CA ILE A 79 -12.26 -18.01 1.62
C ILE A 79 -11.63 -19.39 1.42
N PHE A 80 -10.45 -19.51 0.79
CA PHE A 80 -9.90 -20.83 0.41
C PHE A 80 -8.62 -21.27 1.13
N GLY A 81 -8.08 -20.46 2.04
CA GLY A 81 -6.85 -20.79 2.77
C GLY A 81 -5.63 -21.08 1.88
N ALA A 82 -4.51 -21.42 2.52
CA ALA A 82 -3.30 -21.86 1.83
C ALA A 82 -3.46 -23.32 1.37
N SER A 83 -4.31 -23.58 0.38
CA SER A 83 -4.24 -24.83 -0.37
C SER A 83 -3.00 -24.80 -1.29
N ASN A 84 -2.37 -25.94 -1.58
CA ASN A 84 -1.26 -26.01 -2.56
C ASN A 84 -1.65 -25.43 -3.94
N HIS A 85 -2.95 -25.37 -4.24
CA HIS A 85 -3.50 -24.76 -5.45
C HIS A 85 -3.45 -23.23 -5.46
N ASN A 86 -3.36 -22.59 -4.29
CA ASN A 86 -3.32 -21.12 -4.16
C ASN A 86 -1.90 -20.55 -4.06
N ARG A 87 -0.88 -21.40 -3.88
CA ARG A 87 0.52 -20.97 -3.74
C ARG A 87 1.04 -20.17 -4.94
N PRO A 88 0.81 -20.58 -6.21
CA PRO A 88 1.23 -19.77 -7.36
C PRO A 88 0.53 -18.41 -7.43
N THR A 89 -0.70 -18.30 -6.90
CA THR A 89 -1.44 -17.04 -6.82
C THR A 89 -0.82 -16.12 -5.78
N VAL A 90 -0.47 -16.65 -4.60
CA VAL A 90 0.20 -15.90 -3.53
C VAL A 90 1.58 -15.41 -4.00
N GLU A 91 2.37 -16.28 -4.63
CA GLU A 91 3.70 -15.91 -5.17
C GLU A 91 3.59 -14.81 -6.23
N LYS A 92 2.58 -14.85 -7.11
CA LYS A 92 2.32 -13.76 -8.07
C LYS A 92 1.91 -12.46 -7.38
N MET A 93 1.13 -12.53 -6.32
CA MET A 93 0.74 -11.36 -5.53
C MET A 93 1.93 -10.74 -4.83
N GLU A 94 2.78 -11.56 -4.21
CA GLU A 94 4.03 -11.08 -3.60
C GLU A 94 4.95 -10.45 -4.64
N ALA A 95 5.17 -11.12 -5.77
CA ALA A 95 6.00 -10.58 -6.84
C ALA A 95 5.48 -9.22 -7.34
N LYS A 96 4.17 -9.10 -7.59
CA LYS A 96 3.54 -7.84 -7.98
C LYS A 96 3.73 -6.75 -6.91
N LEU A 97 3.57 -7.10 -5.64
CA LEU A 97 3.74 -6.15 -4.54
C LEU A 97 5.18 -5.64 -4.45
N GLU A 98 6.16 -6.53 -4.51
CA GLU A 98 7.58 -6.17 -4.43
C GLU A 98 8.04 -5.38 -5.65
N GLU A 99 7.57 -5.71 -6.86
CA GLU A 99 7.86 -4.96 -8.08
C GLU A 99 7.38 -3.51 -7.96
N ASN A 100 6.11 -3.31 -7.60
CA ASN A 100 5.55 -1.96 -7.47
C ASN A 100 6.15 -1.19 -6.29
N PHE A 101 6.50 -1.88 -5.20
CA PHE A 101 7.20 -1.25 -4.08
C PHE A 101 8.57 -0.71 -4.53
N ARG A 102 9.36 -1.53 -5.24
CA ARG A 102 10.70 -1.13 -5.73
C ARG A 102 10.64 0.05 -6.71
N ASP A 103 9.71 0.02 -7.65
CA ASP A 103 9.52 1.10 -8.62
C ASP A 103 9.25 2.46 -7.95
N ILE A 104 8.65 2.45 -6.76
CA ILE A 104 8.36 3.65 -5.97
C ILE A 104 9.50 3.97 -4.99
N ASP A 105 10.22 2.95 -4.50
CA ASP A 105 11.36 3.04 -3.56
C ASP A 105 12.62 3.63 -4.19
N ASP A 106 12.75 3.60 -5.51
CA ASP A 106 13.91 4.15 -6.25
C ASP A 106 14.01 5.69 -6.26
N ASN A 107 13.25 6.38 -5.40
CA ASN A 107 13.25 7.84 -5.29
C ASN A 107 13.98 8.32 -4.03
N ASP A 108 14.50 9.55 -4.04
CA ASP A 108 14.95 10.23 -2.83
C ASP A 108 13.78 10.96 -2.15
N GLY A 109 13.70 10.95 -0.81
CA GLY A 109 12.64 11.66 -0.06
C GLY A 109 12.04 10.88 1.11
N ILE A 110 10.72 10.96 1.27
CA ILE A 110 9.94 10.19 2.24
C ILE A 110 8.88 9.36 1.51
N MET A 111 8.87 8.06 1.75
CA MET A 111 7.77 7.17 1.37
C MET A 111 6.81 6.98 2.53
N VAL A 112 5.54 7.32 2.29
CA VAL A 112 4.45 7.04 3.22
C VAL A 112 3.75 5.75 2.81
N ILE A 113 3.81 4.75 3.68
CA ILE A 113 3.18 3.46 3.47
C ILE A 113 1.92 3.40 4.33
N GLU A 114 0.75 3.31 3.73
CA GLU A 114 -0.51 3.21 4.45
C GLU A 114 -0.98 1.76 4.56
N GLY A 115 -1.14 1.29 5.79
CA GLY A 115 -1.65 -0.04 6.11
C GLY A 115 -3.13 -0.25 5.74
N GLY A 116 -3.56 -1.50 5.77
CA GLY A 116 -4.90 -1.91 5.34
C GLY A 116 -6.04 -1.54 6.32
N ARG A 117 -7.19 -2.21 6.17
CA ARG A 117 -8.34 -2.10 7.09
C ARG A 117 -8.04 -2.54 8.52
N SER A 118 -7.10 -3.45 8.69
CA SER A 118 -6.64 -3.93 9.98
C SER A 118 -5.18 -4.32 9.87
N PRO A 119 -4.36 -4.03 10.90
CA PRO A 119 -2.96 -4.44 10.91
C PRO A 119 -2.75 -5.94 10.67
N CYS A 120 -3.65 -6.79 11.15
CA CYS A 120 -3.54 -8.25 11.02
C CYS A 120 -4.11 -8.80 9.70
N ALA A 121 -4.68 -7.97 8.82
CA ALA A 121 -5.27 -8.43 7.57
C ALA A 121 -4.18 -8.97 6.63
N GLY A 122 -4.24 -10.27 6.34
CA GLY A 122 -3.24 -10.99 5.53
C GLY A 122 -2.21 -11.80 6.32
N MET A 123 -2.38 -11.94 7.66
CA MET A 123 -1.37 -12.56 8.52
C MET A 123 -1.07 -14.02 8.20
N SER A 124 -2.05 -14.81 7.74
CA SER A 124 -1.83 -16.20 7.33
C SER A 124 -0.93 -16.35 6.09
N LEU A 125 -0.69 -15.26 5.36
CA LEU A 125 0.15 -15.19 4.17
C LEU A 125 1.39 -14.31 4.40
N SER A 126 1.64 -13.84 5.63
CA SER A 126 2.69 -12.85 5.94
C SER A 126 2.56 -11.55 5.14
N LEU A 127 1.34 -11.20 4.72
CA LEU A 127 1.00 -9.96 4.02
C LEU A 127 0.32 -8.95 4.96
N ASP A 128 0.29 -9.22 6.27
CA ASP A 128 -0.19 -8.27 7.28
C ASP A 128 0.74 -7.06 7.42
N ASP A 129 0.24 -5.98 8.01
CA ASP A 129 0.98 -4.71 8.11
C ASP A 129 2.29 -4.89 8.91
N PHE A 130 2.33 -5.78 9.91
CA PHE A 130 3.53 -6.03 10.70
C PHE A 130 4.59 -6.80 9.91
N SER A 131 4.18 -7.82 9.17
CA SER A 131 5.07 -8.60 8.33
C SER A 131 5.66 -7.75 7.20
N LEU A 132 4.85 -6.90 6.57
CA LEU A 132 5.31 -5.98 5.52
C LEU A 132 6.21 -4.88 6.08
N ALA A 133 5.88 -4.29 7.24
CA ALA A 133 6.73 -3.27 7.86
C ALA A 133 8.11 -3.79 8.27
N LYS A 134 8.23 -5.09 8.60
CA LYS A 134 9.54 -5.72 8.85
C LYS A 134 10.33 -6.00 7.57
N ARG A 135 9.65 -6.08 6.43
CA ARG A 135 10.23 -6.44 5.13
C ARG A 135 10.89 -5.23 4.45
N TRP A 136 10.41 -4.02 4.71
CA TRP A 136 10.75 -2.79 3.97
C TRP A 136 11.49 -1.72 4.78
#